data_AF-A0A2N8BY91-F1
#
_entry.id   AF-A0A2N8BY91-F1
#
_cell.length_a   1.000
_cell.length_b   1.000
_cell.length_c   1.000
_cell.angle_alpha   90.00
_cell.angle_beta   90.00
_cell.angle_gamma   90.00
#
_symmetry.space_group_name_H-M   'P 1'
#
loop_
_entity.id
_entity.type
_entity.pdbx_description
1 polymer ?
#
loop_
_entity_poly.entity_id
_entity_poly.type
_entity_poly.pdbx_seq_one_letter_code
_entity_poly.pdbx_strand_id
1 'polypeptide(L)'
;MRKFVFYIFVSLCASCSFNHGRAIATLNYSGVEHTPGSVAYQIGFTADTDLLGLFESAIGEGLVCALEDDVDFSIGHYIKRSGRGAVEYVKDPVGGHYVSRVMFRETGESEGEENLLTGEALGEVLKTREFIVCSFRVHTTKYKTYFSNPMPVPTSDLLGVLGR
;
A
#
# COMPACT_ATOMS: atom_id res chain seq x y z
N MET A 1 35.22 -32.29 12.96
CA MET A 1 34.77 -30.97 13.47
C MET A 1 34.80 -29.88 12.40
N ARG A 2 35.91 -29.65 11.68
CA ARG A 2 36.02 -28.61 10.61
C ARG A 2 34.99 -28.73 9.46
N LYS A 3 34.60 -29.95 9.07
CA LYS A 3 33.59 -30.18 8.00
C LYS A 3 32.15 -29.90 8.46
N PHE A 4 31.82 -30.13 9.73
CA PHE A 4 30.49 -29.87 10.29
C PHE A 4 30.21 -28.37 10.42
N VAL A 5 31.23 -27.58 10.77
CA VAL A 5 31.13 -26.11 10.81
C VAL A 5 30.87 -25.53 9.41
N PHE A 6 31.45 -26.11 8.36
CA PHE A 6 31.20 -25.68 6.98
C PHE A 6 29.76 -25.94 6.52
N TYR A 7 29.15 -27.07 6.89
CA TYR A 7 27.75 -27.36 6.55
C TYR A 7 26.75 -26.43 7.28
N ILE A 8 27.03 -26.06 8.54
CA ILE A 8 26.22 -25.08 9.28
C ILE A 8 26.34 -23.69 8.64
N PHE A 9 27.55 -23.30 8.20
CA PHE A 9 27.76 -22.00 7.57
C PHE A 9 27.08 -21.88 6.20
N VAL A 10 27.03 -22.96 5.41
CA VAL A 10 26.33 -22.98 4.11
C VAL A 10 24.80 -23.01 4.28
N SER A 11 24.28 -23.63 5.35
CA SER A 11 22.83 -23.71 5.62
C SER A 11 22.21 -22.38 6.08
N LEU A 12 23.01 -21.44 6.58
CA LEU A 12 22.53 -20.15 7.12
C LEU A 12 22.36 -19.06 6.05
N CYS A 13 22.70 -19.32 4.79
CA CYS A 13 22.67 -18.33 3.70
C CYS A 13 21.46 -18.46 2.76
N ALA A 14 20.52 -19.38 3.02
CA ALA A 14 19.39 -19.64 2.12
C ALA A 14 18.05 -19.06 2.60
N SER A 15 18.06 -17.90 3.27
CA SER A 15 16.85 -17.14 3.60
C SER A 15 16.31 -16.38 2.37
N CYS A 16 16.20 -17.05 1.22
CA CYS A 16 15.48 -16.52 0.07
C CYS A 16 13.99 -16.77 0.29
N SER A 17 13.19 -15.71 0.37
CA SER A 17 11.74 -15.85 0.34
C SER A 17 11.28 -16.44 -1.00
N PHE A 18 10.30 -17.33 -0.96
CA PHE A 18 9.81 -18.01 -2.15
C PHE A 18 8.94 -17.07 -3.00
N ASN A 19 8.89 -17.27 -4.31
CA ASN A 19 7.89 -16.59 -5.12
C ASN A 19 6.50 -17.12 -4.73
N HIS A 20 5.50 -16.24 -4.62
CA HIS A 20 4.16 -16.61 -4.19
C HIS A 20 3.34 -17.35 -5.26
N GLY A 21 3.71 -17.23 -6.55
CA GLY A 21 2.99 -17.87 -7.68
C GLY A 21 1.56 -17.36 -7.92
N ARG A 22 1.03 -16.50 -7.05
CA ARG A 22 -0.27 -15.83 -7.20
C ARG A 22 -0.31 -14.92 -8.43
N ALA A 23 -1.47 -14.86 -9.07
CA ALA A 23 -1.75 -13.87 -10.11
C ALA A 23 -1.67 -12.45 -9.52
N ILE A 24 -1.11 -11.53 -10.31
CA ILE A 24 -1.00 -10.11 -9.94
C ILE A 24 -2.34 -9.44 -10.21
N ALA A 25 -2.93 -8.86 -9.17
CA ALA A 25 -4.26 -8.25 -9.22
C ALA A 25 -4.22 -6.97 -10.05
N THR A 26 -5.28 -6.72 -10.81
CA THR A 26 -5.57 -5.42 -11.40
C THR A 26 -6.64 -4.74 -10.56
N LEU A 27 -6.30 -3.58 -10.00
CA LEU A 27 -7.22 -2.77 -9.22
C LEU A 27 -7.84 -1.69 -10.11
N ASN A 28 -9.15 -1.46 -9.97
CA ASN A 28 -9.85 -0.39 -10.67
C ASN A 28 -10.41 0.60 -9.65
N TYR A 29 -9.84 1.80 -9.63
CA TYR A 29 -10.30 2.91 -8.79
C TYR A 29 -11.76 3.25 -9.06
N SER A 30 -12.54 3.51 -8.01
CA SER A 30 -13.96 3.86 -8.13
C SER A 30 -14.33 5.18 -7.45
N GLY A 31 -13.51 5.71 -6.55
CA GLY A 31 -13.78 6.98 -5.89
C GLY A 31 -13.03 7.17 -4.59
N VAL A 32 -13.15 8.37 -4.02
CA VAL A 32 -12.63 8.69 -2.69
C VAL A 32 -13.66 9.46 -1.90
N GLU A 33 -13.74 9.14 -0.61
CA GLU A 33 -14.55 9.87 0.36
C GLU A 33 -13.68 10.31 1.54
N HIS A 34 -14.12 11.36 2.24
CA HIS A 34 -13.47 11.82 3.45
C HIS A 34 -14.54 12.11 4.50
N THR A 35 -14.34 11.56 5.70
CA THR A 35 -15.22 11.84 6.84
C THR A 35 -14.71 13.10 7.54
N PRO A 36 -15.55 14.13 7.76
CA PRO A 36 -15.13 15.33 8.48
C PRO A 36 -14.49 14.99 9.83
N GLY A 37 -13.33 15.59 10.11
CA GLY A 37 -12.53 15.32 11.32
C GLY A 37 -11.68 14.04 11.28
N SER A 38 -11.77 13.23 10.22
CA SER A 38 -10.86 12.10 10.00
C SER A 38 -9.54 12.56 9.38
N VAL A 39 -8.45 11.88 9.73
CA VAL A 39 -7.14 12.03 9.04
C VAL A 39 -6.97 11.03 7.89
N ALA A 40 -7.91 10.10 7.73
CA ALA A 40 -7.88 9.06 6.70
C ALA A 40 -8.87 9.33 5.57
N TYR A 41 -8.46 9.00 4.35
CA TYR A 41 -9.22 9.12 3.11
C TYR A 41 -9.66 7.73 2.68
N GLN A 42 -10.96 7.59 2.40
CA GLN A 42 -11.57 6.32 2.07
C GLN A 42 -11.51 6.11 0.55
N ILE A 43 -10.51 5.36 0.08
CA ILE A 43 -10.31 5.03 -1.33
C ILE A 43 -11.10 3.75 -1.67
N GLY A 44 -12.06 3.86 -2.57
CA GLY A 44 -12.82 2.75 -3.12
C GLY A 44 -12.21 2.21 -4.40
N PHE A 45 -12.22 0.89 -4.57
CA PHE A 45 -11.77 0.21 -5.79
C PHE A 45 -12.35 -1.20 -5.91
N THR A 46 -12.26 -1.78 -7.11
CA THR A 46 -12.53 -3.21 -7.35
C THR A 46 -11.26 -3.94 -7.73
N ALA A 47 -11.25 -5.27 -7.68
CA ALA A 47 -10.14 -6.10 -8.11
C ALA A 47 -10.64 -7.31 -8.92
N ASP A 48 -9.79 -7.79 -9.83
CA ASP A 48 -10.04 -9.00 -10.64
C ASP A 48 -9.76 -10.32 -9.90
N THR A 49 -9.25 -10.24 -8.68
CA THR A 49 -8.97 -11.38 -7.79
C THR A 49 -9.40 -11.07 -6.36
N ASP A 50 -9.67 -12.11 -5.58
CA ASP A 50 -9.89 -11.98 -4.14
C ASP A 50 -8.60 -11.59 -3.44
N LEU A 51 -8.51 -10.32 -3.00
CA LEU A 51 -7.32 -9.76 -2.36
C LEU A 51 -7.08 -10.32 -0.94
N LEU A 52 -8.15 -10.44 -0.16
CA LEU A 52 -8.07 -10.84 1.26
C LEU A 52 -7.93 -12.36 1.41
N GLY A 53 -8.25 -13.12 0.36
CA GLY A 53 -8.03 -14.57 0.27
C GLY A 53 -6.71 -14.98 -0.40
N LEU A 54 -5.83 -14.05 -0.80
CA LEU A 54 -4.59 -14.38 -1.53
C LEU A 54 -3.65 -15.29 -0.74
N PHE A 55 -3.61 -15.13 0.59
CA PHE A 55 -2.72 -15.85 1.49
C PHE A 55 -3.49 -16.31 2.73
N GLU A 56 -3.22 -17.53 3.19
CA GLU A 56 -3.78 -18.06 4.44
C GLU A 56 -3.32 -17.27 5.67
N SER A 57 -2.13 -16.67 5.59
CA SER A 57 -1.60 -15.79 6.63
C SER A 57 -0.75 -14.66 6.03
N ALA A 58 -0.97 -13.46 6.57
CA ALA A 58 -0.20 -12.27 6.29
C ALA A 58 0.27 -11.64 7.61
N ILE A 59 1.45 -11.05 7.60
CA ILE A 59 1.98 -10.24 8.73
C ILE A 59 1.49 -8.80 8.60
N GLY A 60 1.19 -8.38 7.37
CA GLY A 60 0.60 -7.09 7.10
C GLY A 60 0.12 -7.03 5.66
N GLU A 61 -1.09 -6.51 5.50
CA GLU A 61 -1.69 -6.26 4.20
C GLU A 61 -2.35 -4.88 4.18
N GLY A 62 -2.56 -4.34 2.99
CA GLY A 62 -3.24 -3.08 2.83
C GLY A 62 -2.89 -2.37 1.54
N LEU A 63 -3.52 -1.22 1.33
CA LEU A 63 -3.21 -0.32 0.23
C LEU A 63 -2.04 0.56 0.64
N VAL A 64 -1.04 0.64 -0.22
CA VAL A 64 0.07 1.60 -0.13
C VAL A 64 -0.01 2.55 -1.30
N CYS A 65 0.29 3.83 -1.06
CA CYS A 65 0.25 4.86 -2.09
C CYS A 65 1.53 5.68 -2.07
N ALA A 66 2.10 5.94 -3.23
CA ALA A 66 3.17 6.90 -3.41
C ALA A 66 2.51 8.22 -3.79
N LEU A 67 2.77 9.28 -3.00
CA LEU A 67 2.29 10.60 -3.36
C LEU A 67 3.10 11.18 -4.51
N GLU A 68 4.34 10.72 -4.74
CA GLU A 68 5.30 11.23 -5.71
C GLU A 68 5.77 10.13 -6.69
N ASP A 69 6.81 10.40 -7.48
CA ASP A 69 7.28 9.50 -8.55
C ASP A 69 7.96 8.23 -8.03
N ASP A 70 8.31 8.20 -6.74
CA ASP A 70 8.90 7.05 -6.08
C ASP A 70 7.84 6.00 -5.73
N VAL A 71 7.66 5.05 -6.66
CA VAL A 71 6.67 3.95 -6.57
C VAL A 71 7.30 2.62 -6.14
N ASP A 72 8.51 2.63 -5.59
CA ASP A 72 9.14 1.42 -5.07
C ASP A 72 8.61 1.09 -3.67
N PHE A 73 7.56 0.28 -3.60
CA PHE A 73 6.95 -0.13 -2.33
C PHE A 73 7.68 -1.29 -1.62
N SER A 74 8.88 -1.67 -2.08
CA SER A 74 9.63 -2.80 -1.54
C SER A 74 10.01 -2.60 -0.06
N ILE A 75 10.23 -3.72 0.64
CA ILE A 75 10.61 -3.68 2.05
C ILE A 75 12.00 -3.04 2.17
N GLY A 76 12.12 -2.05 3.04
CA GLY A 76 13.39 -1.35 3.29
C GLY A 76 13.67 -0.22 2.31
N HIS A 77 12.85 -0.05 1.28
CA HIS A 77 12.85 1.17 0.49
C HIS A 77 12.09 2.28 1.22
N TYR A 78 12.61 3.49 1.07
CA TYR A 78 12.11 4.67 1.76
C TYR A 78 11.40 5.61 0.78
N ILE A 79 10.10 5.82 1.00
CA ILE A 79 9.29 6.76 0.22
C ILE A 79 8.98 7.97 1.10
N LYS A 80 9.51 9.15 0.74
CA LYS A 80 9.39 10.39 1.52
C LYS A 80 7.93 10.75 1.85
N ARG A 81 7.05 10.69 0.86
CA ARG A 81 5.62 11.00 0.99
C ARG A 81 4.78 9.85 0.50
N SER A 82 4.08 9.19 1.41
CA SER A 82 3.34 7.98 1.13
C SER A 82 2.02 7.92 1.88
N GLY A 83 1.14 7.03 1.45
CA GLY A 83 -0.11 6.69 2.12
C GLY A 83 -0.16 5.22 2.45
N ARG A 84 -0.78 4.87 3.59
CA ARG A 84 -1.09 3.48 3.92
C ARG A 84 -2.46 3.35 4.56
N GLY A 85 -3.19 2.32 4.18
CA GLY A 85 -4.49 1.99 4.76
C GLY A 85 -4.75 0.49 4.80
N ALA A 86 -5.48 0.03 5.81
CA ALA A 86 -6.06 -1.32 5.80
C ALA A 86 -7.10 -1.42 4.67
N VAL A 87 -7.29 -2.61 4.12
CA VAL A 87 -8.30 -2.87 3.08
C VAL A 87 -9.41 -3.73 3.67
N GLU A 88 -10.64 -3.33 3.41
CA GLU A 88 -11.86 -4.03 3.81
C GLU A 88 -12.66 -4.36 2.56
N TYR A 89 -13.29 -5.54 2.53
CA TYR A 89 -14.28 -5.85 1.51
C TYR A 89 -15.67 -5.42 1.99
N VAL A 90 -16.36 -4.66 1.15
CA VAL A 90 -17.71 -4.18 1.37
C VAL A 90 -18.63 -4.86 0.37
N LYS A 91 -19.77 -5.35 0.86
CA LYS A 91 -20.82 -5.93 0.03
C LYS A 91 -22.06 -5.04 0.07
N ASP A 92 -22.45 -4.56 -1.09
CA ASP A 92 -23.50 -3.58 -1.29
C ASP A 92 -24.48 -4.08 -2.37
N PRO A 93 -25.64 -3.43 -2.54
CA PRO A 93 -26.69 -3.93 -3.43
C PRO A 93 -26.28 -4.06 -4.91
N VAL A 94 -25.27 -3.30 -5.34
CA VAL A 94 -24.77 -3.24 -6.72
C VAL A 94 -23.64 -4.24 -7.00
N GLY A 95 -23.10 -4.90 -5.97
CA GLY A 95 -21.94 -5.77 -6.07
C GLY A 95 -21.10 -5.73 -4.79
N GLY A 96 -19.87 -6.22 -4.86
CA GLY A 96 -18.91 -5.99 -3.79
C GLY A 96 -17.69 -5.25 -4.29
N HIS A 97 -17.10 -4.47 -3.41
CA HIS A 97 -15.92 -3.65 -3.69
C HIS A 97 -14.99 -3.64 -2.48
N TYR A 98 -13.81 -3.08 -2.68
CA TYR A 98 -12.83 -2.88 -1.62
C TYR A 98 -12.77 -1.41 -1.24
N VAL A 99 -12.53 -1.18 0.04
CA VAL A 99 -12.34 0.14 0.60
C VAL A 99 -11.05 0.15 1.41
N SER A 100 -10.24 1.19 1.24
CA SER A 100 -9.08 1.44 2.09
C SER A 100 -9.13 2.80 2.75
N ARG A 101 -8.94 2.83 4.08
CA ARG A 101 -8.80 4.07 4.85
C ARG A 101 -7.33 4.47 4.89
N VAL A 102 -6.90 5.26 3.90
CA VAL A 102 -5.52 5.65 3.69
C VAL A 102 -5.19 6.90 4.48
N MET A 103 -4.16 6.83 5.34
CA MET A 103 -3.55 8.00 5.95
C MET A 103 -2.29 8.36 5.18
N PHE A 104 -2.18 9.63 4.77
CA PHE A 104 -0.99 10.15 4.10
C PHE A 104 0.01 10.72 5.11
N ARG A 105 1.29 10.52 4.83
CA ARG A 105 2.39 10.87 5.71
C ARG A 105 3.56 11.40 4.92
N GLU A 106 4.32 12.29 5.55
CA GLU A 106 5.66 12.69 5.17
C GLU A 106 6.61 12.23 6.27
N THR A 107 7.68 11.56 5.91
CA THR A 107 8.73 11.26 6.89
C THR A 107 9.43 12.56 7.29
N GLY A 108 9.65 12.73 8.59
CA GLY A 108 10.40 13.84 9.16
C GLY A 108 11.90 13.79 8.88
N GLU A 109 12.62 14.78 9.40
CA GLU A 109 14.07 14.92 9.22
C GLU A 109 14.86 13.87 10.00
N SER A 110 14.25 13.29 11.04
CA SER A 110 14.85 12.25 11.86
C SER A 110 14.34 10.85 11.48
N GLU A 111 15.21 9.84 11.60
CA GLU A 111 14.88 8.46 11.26
C GLU A 111 13.73 7.95 12.14
N GLY A 112 12.63 7.53 11.50
CA GLY A 112 11.44 7.02 12.18
C GLY A 112 10.41 8.09 12.57
N GLU A 113 10.67 9.37 12.30
CA GLU A 113 9.68 10.43 12.45
C GLU A 113 8.71 10.43 11.26
N GLU A 114 7.41 10.47 11.54
CA GLU A 114 6.38 10.56 10.50
C GLU A 114 5.36 11.64 10.88
N ASN A 115 5.12 12.56 9.95
CA ASN A 115 4.12 13.62 10.07
C ASN A 115 2.92 13.28 9.19
N LEU A 116 1.71 13.38 9.73
CA LEU A 116 0.48 13.18 8.94
C LEU A 116 0.30 14.37 7.98
N LEU A 117 0.06 14.06 6.71
CA LEU A 117 -0.31 15.05 5.70
C LEU A 117 -1.83 15.16 5.62
N THR A 118 -2.36 16.33 5.97
CA THR A 118 -3.79 16.65 5.92
C THR A 118 -4.03 18.07 5.39
N GLY A 119 -5.27 18.37 5.00
CA GLY A 119 -5.69 19.71 4.61
C GLY A 119 -4.81 20.34 3.52
N GLU A 120 -4.34 21.56 3.80
CA GLU A 120 -3.51 22.35 2.87
C GLU A 120 -2.18 21.65 2.53
N ALA A 121 -1.50 21.04 3.51
CA ALA A 121 -0.21 20.40 3.29
C ALA A 121 -0.32 19.22 2.31
N LEU A 122 -1.35 18.39 2.45
CA LEU A 122 -1.63 17.34 1.47
C LEU A 122 -2.06 17.93 0.12
N GLY A 123 -2.89 18.98 0.15
CA GLY A 123 -3.36 19.67 -1.05
C GLY A 123 -2.23 20.20 -1.92
N GLU A 124 -1.21 20.83 -1.33
CA GLU A 124 -0.03 21.33 -2.07
C GLU A 124 0.75 20.21 -2.76
N VAL A 125 0.90 19.05 -2.11
CA VAL A 125 1.55 17.88 -2.72
C VAL A 125 0.73 17.37 -3.91
N LEU A 126 -0.60 17.26 -3.75
CA LEU A 126 -1.50 16.72 -4.77
C LEU A 126 -1.62 17.62 -6.01
N LYS A 127 -1.57 18.95 -5.86
CA LYS A 127 -1.66 19.91 -6.97
C LYS A 127 -0.51 19.80 -7.98
N THR A 128 0.60 19.16 -7.61
CA THR A 128 1.79 19.06 -8.48
C THR A 128 1.67 18.01 -9.58
N ARG A 129 0.62 17.19 -9.57
CA ARG A 129 0.47 16.04 -10.48
C ARG A 129 -0.99 15.66 -10.71
N GLU A 130 -1.25 14.94 -11.79
CA GLU A 130 -2.61 14.50 -12.16
C GLU A 130 -3.05 13.24 -11.39
N PHE A 131 -2.10 12.37 -11.03
CA PHE A 131 -2.38 11.11 -10.34
C PHE A 131 -1.36 10.83 -9.24
N ILE A 132 -1.79 10.15 -8.19
CA ILE A 132 -0.91 9.38 -7.30
C ILE A 132 -1.02 7.89 -7.65
N VAL A 133 -0.04 7.10 -7.24
CA VAL A 133 -0.02 5.66 -7.53
C VAL A 133 -0.25 4.87 -6.27
N CYS A 134 -1.26 3.99 -6.27
CA CYS A 134 -1.50 3.05 -5.18
C CYS A 134 -1.31 1.60 -5.63
N SER A 135 -0.97 0.71 -4.70
CA SER A 135 -0.87 -0.73 -4.92
C SER A 135 -1.37 -1.46 -3.68
N PHE A 136 -2.07 -2.58 -3.87
CA PHE A 136 -2.30 -3.51 -2.78
C PHE A 136 -1.00 -4.27 -2.49
N ARG A 137 -0.69 -4.44 -1.20
CA ARG A 137 0.55 -5.07 -0.75
C ARG A 137 0.23 -6.12 0.30
N VAL A 138 0.86 -7.29 0.21
CA VAL A 138 0.80 -8.33 1.25
C VAL A 138 2.21 -8.78 1.62
N HIS A 139 2.53 -8.68 2.90
CA HIS A 139 3.75 -9.24 3.48
C HIS A 139 3.46 -10.57 4.16
N THR A 140 4.29 -11.57 3.86
CA THR A 140 4.25 -12.89 4.49
C THR A 140 5.65 -13.27 4.97
N THR A 141 5.76 -14.25 5.88
CA THR A 141 7.08 -14.75 6.32
C THR A 141 7.74 -15.66 5.29
N LYS A 142 6.94 -16.35 4.46
CA LYS A 142 7.40 -17.43 3.59
C LYS A 142 7.70 -16.96 2.16
N TYR A 143 6.90 -16.00 1.67
CA TYR A 143 6.94 -15.56 0.29
C TYR A 143 7.44 -14.14 0.16
N LYS A 144 7.97 -13.81 -1.02
CA LYS A 144 8.21 -12.43 -1.43
C LYS A 144 6.93 -11.60 -1.27
N THR A 145 7.11 -10.33 -0.94
CA THR A 145 6.00 -9.37 -0.87
C THR A 145 5.21 -9.41 -2.16
N TYR A 146 3.90 -9.57 -2.02
CA TYR A 146 2.97 -9.45 -3.12
C TYR A 146 2.65 -7.98 -3.36
N PHE A 147 2.58 -7.59 -4.62
CA PHE A 147 2.04 -6.30 -5.07
C PHE A 147 1.01 -6.54 -6.15
N SER A 148 -0.07 -5.76 -6.15
CA SER A 148 -0.94 -5.64 -7.33
C SER A 148 -0.24 -4.86 -8.43
N ASN A 149 -0.88 -4.78 -9.59
CA ASN A 149 -0.54 -3.75 -10.57
C ASN A 149 -0.75 -2.35 -9.95
N PRO A 150 0.03 -1.35 -10.37
CA PRO A 150 -0.17 0.05 -10.00
C PRO A 150 -1.59 0.53 -10.38
N MET A 151 -2.27 1.15 -9.42
CA MET A 151 -3.57 1.76 -9.59
C MET A 151 -3.41 3.29 -9.54
N PRO A 152 -3.63 4.00 -10.65
CA PRO A 152 -3.65 5.46 -10.64
C PRO A 152 -4.89 5.95 -9.88
N VAL A 153 -4.69 6.92 -8.99
CA VAL A 153 -5.76 7.62 -8.26
C VAL A 153 -5.70 9.09 -8.66
N PRO A 154 -6.76 9.65 -9.26
CA PRO A 154 -6.78 11.06 -9.66
C PRO A 154 -6.59 12.00 -8.46
N THR A 155 -5.66 12.94 -8.56
CA THR A 155 -5.46 13.95 -7.50
C THR A 155 -6.64 14.91 -7.40
N SER A 156 -7.35 15.14 -8.50
CA SER A 156 -8.58 15.95 -8.54
C SER A 156 -9.63 15.45 -7.55
N ASP A 157 -9.75 14.13 -7.40
CA ASP A 157 -10.79 13.52 -6.57
C ASP A 157 -10.43 13.65 -5.10
N LEU A 158 -9.14 13.48 -4.77
CA LEU A 158 -8.60 13.74 -3.43
C LEU A 158 -8.73 15.22 -3.05
N LEU A 159 -8.38 16.13 -3.96
CA LEU A 159 -8.56 17.58 -3.77
C LEU A 159 -10.03 17.95 -3.57
N GLY A 160 -10.94 17.28 -4.29
CA GLY A 160 -12.39 17.50 -4.20
C GLY A 160 -13.00 17.12 -2.85
N VAL A 161 -12.35 16.22 -2.09
CA VAL A 161 -12.78 15.85 -0.72
C VAL A 161 -12.02 16.60 0.38
N LEU A 162 -10.86 17.19 0.08
CA LEU A 162 -10.10 18.03 1.03
C LEU A 162 -10.80 19.34 1.38
N GLY A 163 -11.59 19.89 0.45
CA GLY A 163 -12.28 21.17 0.61
C GLY A 163 -13.70 21.09 1.18
N ARG A 164 -14.11 19.94 1.73
CA ARG A 164 -15.46 19.70 2.28
C ARG A 164 -15.45 19.53 3.79
#